data_AF-A0A847WXB7-F1
#
_entry.id   AF-A0A847WXB7-F1
#
_cell.length_a   1.000
_cell.length_b   1.000
_cell.length_c   1.000
_cell.angle_alpha   90.00
_cell.angle_beta   90.00
_cell.angle_gamma   90.00
#
_symmetry.space_group_name_H-M   'P 1'
#
loop_
_entity.id
_entity.type
_entity.pdbx_description
1 polymer ?
#
loop_
_entity_poly.entity_id
_entity_poly.type
_entity_poly.pdbx_seq_one_letter_code
_entity_poly.pdbx_strand_id
1 'polypeptide(L)'
;MEELSEGFWLTLLSMFMGGGAEPAPQASPPGASATYLVQQLSYADTWSMVFIIEQAYERAGISVNDTLVWEEQAFDQIVNWYSPDNETITISALPLDDEIASYWDNWSAALTGSRWDWNAFFVDETEARDMARFNQFVLAAHEYGHALTYRFDPNHLSRHDHAINCREYSADRLAAGLLEEFAAEDEDFARWRQRYAALAEAINAHIGKRERYDDVRFEALENDCAILAVDQPTAETMAPYASAFFVRWQALLNEDLPPLAELYQTYLEPHWRDRLIPGVALARAVDFVDMVYSDFSTPYMDGDVLVRRFANFTAGGELRLIEVGSLEDDEGIRLTARYGLGEGKQKTVIEDLRVPLERDETLFFDIMAALPIGSERFILASADLWNSSNGVLLFEFSRTNNGWTHKVHSPLPGVQDAETRLIHAGDGKAYLDLYSYVEPLSGWHRFELDLETMTATVLGALPDTRYRFVGNLSDGRHVLVSHDEPMVLVADEDGRPYRIAGNGLQGFKDSDDPLDAEFATIDASVVLEDRIRILDYDPKATQYSIRDILLK
;
A
#
# COMPACT_ATOMS: atom_id res chain seq x y z
N MET A 1 -3.59 -34.09 -44.21
CA MET A 1 -2.36 -34.52 -43.52
C MET A 1 -1.16 -34.10 -44.37
N GLU A 2 -0.91 -32.80 -44.46
CA GLU A 2 0.26 -32.26 -45.17
C GLU A 2 0.62 -30.82 -44.72
N GLU A 3 0.20 -30.42 -43.51
CA GLU A 3 0.48 -29.08 -42.92
C GLU A 3 1.12 -29.17 -41.52
N LEU A 4 1.78 -30.30 -41.21
CA LEU A 4 2.48 -30.51 -39.93
C LEU A 4 3.99 -30.75 -40.07
N SER A 5 4.59 -30.49 -41.25
CA SER A 5 6.03 -30.70 -41.46
C SER A 5 6.88 -29.43 -41.60
N GLU A 6 6.29 -28.23 -41.70
CA GLU A 6 7.07 -26.99 -41.87
C GLU A 6 7.38 -26.27 -40.54
N GLY A 7 6.57 -26.47 -39.50
CA GLY A 7 6.79 -25.82 -38.19
C GLY A 7 8.01 -26.33 -37.42
N PHE A 8 8.44 -27.57 -37.65
CA PHE A 8 9.54 -28.18 -36.87
C PHE A 8 10.94 -27.71 -37.29
N TRP A 9 11.11 -27.30 -38.56
CA TRP A 9 12.42 -26.87 -39.07
C TRP A 9 12.73 -25.37 -38.82
N LEU A 10 11.70 -24.53 -38.66
CA LEU A 10 11.86 -23.11 -38.29
C LEU A 10 12.27 -22.91 -36.82
N THR A 11 11.83 -23.80 -35.93
CA THR A 11 12.21 -23.77 -34.50
C THR A 11 13.65 -24.25 -34.27
N LEU A 12 14.20 -25.10 -35.15
CA LEU A 12 15.58 -25.56 -35.05
C LEU A 12 16.59 -24.52 -35.57
N LEU A 13 16.20 -23.69 -36.54
CA LEU A 13 17.08 -22.63 -37.08
C LEU A 13 17.23 -21.43 -36.13
N SER A 14 16.25 -21.20 -35.25
CA SER A 14 16.29 -20.16 -34.21
C SER A 14 17.12 -20.56 -32.98
N MET A 15 17.39 -21.86 -32.77
CA MET A 15 18.24 -22.34 -31.66
C MET A 15 19.75 -22.29 -31.94
N PHE A 16 20.19 -22.11 -33.19
CA PHE A 16 21.62 -22.10 -33.55
C PHE A 16 22.19 -20.73 -33.93
N MET A 17 21.38 -19.66 -33.90
CA MET A 17 21.86 -18.28 -34.06
C MET A 17 21.80 -17.50 -32.75
N GLY A 18 22.32 -18.11 -31.68
CA GLY A 18 22.72 -17.40 -30.46
C GLY A 18 23.95 -16.54 -30.72
N GLY A 19 23.73 -15.30 -31.11
CA GLY A 19 24.65 -14.19 -30.92
C GLY A 19 23.91 -13.14 -30.09
N GLY A 20 24.34 -12.94 -28.85
CA GLY A 20 23.67 -12.06 -27.90
C GLY A 20 23.44 -10.66 -28.46
N ALA A 21 22.19 -10.35 -28.75
CA ALA A 21 21.70 -8.99 -28.60
C ALA A 21 21.29 -8.88 -27.13
N GLU A 22 21.95 -7.99 -26.40
CA GLU A 22 21.38 -7.46 -25.16
C GLU A 22 19.91 -7.10 -25.42
N PRO A 23 18.99 -7.35 -24.47
CA PRO A 23 17.64 -6.82 -24.60
C PRO A 23 17.78 -5.32 -24.86
N ALA A 24 17.25 -4.87 -25.99
CA ALA A 24 17.17 -3.44 -26.26
C ALA A 24 16.53 -2.80 -25.02
N PRO A 25 17.08 -1.67 -24.52
CA PRO A 25 16.45 -0.99 -23.40
C PRO A 25 14.98 -0.79 -23.78
N GLN A 26 14.07 -1.35 -22.99
CA GLN A 26 12.67 -0.96 -23.08
C GLN A 26 12.69 0.55 -22.98
N ALA A 27 12.29 1.22 -24.06
CA ALA A 27 12.13 2.66 -24.03
C ALA A 27 11.19 2.94 -22.85
N SER A 28 11.67 3.73 -21.89
CA SER A 28 10.78 4.26 -20.85
C SER A 28 9.53 4.79 -21.54
N PRO A 29 8.31 4.51 -21.01
CA PRO A 29 7.11 5.10 -21.57
C PRO A 29 7.35 6.60 -21.75
N PRO A 30 6.95 7.18 -22.91
CA PRO A 30 7.11 8.61 -23.11
C PRO A 30 6.50 9.34 -21.91
N GLY A 31 7.23 10.33 -21.37
CA GLY A 31 6.78 11.06 -20.19
C GLY A 31 5.35 11.54 -20.37
N ALA A 32 4.57 11.57 -19.29
CA ALA A 32 3.12 11.75 -19.32
C ALA A 32 2.70 13.20 -19.65
N SER A 33 2.97 13.61 -20.88
CA SER A 33 2.60 14.91 -21.45
C SER A 33 1.14 14.94 -21.87
N ALA A 34 0.54 16.13 -21.89
CA ALA A 34 -0.82 16.33 -22.40
C ALA A 34 -1.01 15.79 -23.83
N THR A 35 -0.04 15.99 -24.73
CA THR A 35 -0.12 15.48 -26.11
C THR A 35 -0.13 13.94 -26.15
N TYR A 36 0.62 13.27 -25.27
CA TYR A 36 0.56 11.81 -25.18
C TYR A 36 -0.80 11.35 -24.65
N LEU A 37 -1.38 12.04 -23.67
CA LEU A 37 -2.74 11.76 -23.17
C LEU A 37 -3.79 11.90 -24.27
N VAL A 38 -3.78 13.00 -25.02
CA VAL A 38 -4.67 13.24 -26.17
C VAL A 38 -4.59 12.08 -27.16
N GLN A 39 -3.37 11.59 -27.43
CA GLN A 39 -3.17 10.43 -28.29
C GLN A 39 -3.79 9.15 -27.69
N GLN A 40 -3.60 8.87 -26.39
CA GLN A 40 -4.16 7.67 -25.76
C GLN A 40 -5.69 7.69 -25.70
N LEU A 41 -6.28 8.85 -25.43
CA LEU A 41 -7.72 9.05 -25.53
C LEU A 41 -8.20 8.79 -26.96
N SER A 42 -7.47 9.26 -27.98
CA SER A 42 -7.83 8.98 -29.38
C SER A 42 -7.78 7.48 -29.75
N TYR A 43 -6.98 6.69 -29.02
CA TYR A 43 -6.87 5.23 -29.20
C TYR A 43 -7.79 4.42 -28.29
N ALA A 44 -8.57 5.07 -27.42
CA ALA A 44 -9.34 4.41 -26.36
C ALA A 44 -8.47 3.50 -25.47
N ASP A 45 -7.24 3.92 -25.17
CA ASP A 45 -6.34 3.17 -24.29
C ASP A 45 -6.54 3.58 -22.81
N THR A 46 -7.41 2.84 -22.11
CA THR A 46 -7.76 3.09 -20.70
C THR A 46 -6.53 3.00 -19.80
N TRP A 47 -5.65 2.04 -20.02
CA TRP A 47 -4.52 1.77 -19.14
C TRP A 47 -3.42 2.81 -19.28
N SER A 48 -3.14 3.25 -20.52
CA SER A 48 -2.21 4.35 -20.72
C SER A 48 -2.79 5.67 -20.17
N MET A 49 -4.10 5.90 -20.25
CA MET A 49 -4.76 7.04 -19.60
C MET A 49 -4.57 7.01 -18.07
N VAL A 50 -4.84 5.88 -17.42
CA VAL A 50 -4.64 5.69 -15.98
C VAL A 50 -3.20 5.97 -15.57
N PHE A 51 -2.23 5.37 -16.27
CA PHE A 51 -0.80 5.61 -16.01
C PHE A 51 -0.45 7.10 -16.08
N ILE A 52 -0.99 7.83 -17.06
CA ILE A 52 -0.75 9.27 -17.22
C ILE A 52 -1.32 10.08 -16.05
N ILE A 53 -2.50 9.72 -15.54
CA ILE A 53 -3.12 10.37 -14.36
C ILE A 53 -2.19 10.25 -13.15
N GLU A 54 -1.73 9.03 -12.82
CA GLU A 54 -0.82 8.80 -11.69
C GLU A 54 0.47 9.60 -11.84
N GLN A 55 1.08 9.54 -13.03
CA GLN A 55 2.32 10.23 -13.35
C GLN A 55 2.20 11.76 -13.34
N ALA A 56 1.00 12.32 -13.47
CA ALA A 56 0.78 13.75 -13.44
C ALA A 56 0.68 14.28 -12.01
N TYR A 57 -0.08 13.62 -11.14
CA TYR A 57 -0.09 13.92 -9.70
C TYR A 57 1.31 13.76 -9.09
N GLU A 58 2.02 12.71 -9.47
CA GLU A 58 3.41 12.50 -9.07
C GLU A 58 4.34 13.63 -9.47
N ARG A 59 4.25 14.11 -10.72
CA ARG A 59 5.06 15.24 -11.19
C ARG A 59 4.74 16.55 -10.46
N ALA A 60 3.56 16.67 -9.87
CA ALA A 60 3.22 17.77 -8.98
C ALA A 60 3.81 17.62 -7.55
N GLY A 61 4.64 16.59 -7.31
CA GLY A 61 5.26 16.31 -6.01
C GLY A 61 4.32 15.64 -5.01
N ILE A 62 3.20 15.09 -5.48
CA ILE A 62 2.20 14.43 -4.63
C ILE A 62 2.56 12.96 -4.54
N SER A 63 2.75 12.47 -3.32
CA SER A 63 2.95 11.04 -3.06
C SER A 63 1.72 10.24 -3.50
N VAL A 64 1.99 9.22 -4.31
CA VAL A 64 1.00 8.30 -4.84
C VAL A 64 1.00 7.01 -4.02
N ASN A 65 -0.16 6.36 -3.88
CA ASN A 65 -0.23 5.08 -3.20
C ASN A 65 0.14 3.94 -4.14
N ASP A 66 1.14 3.14 -3.77
CA ASP A 66 1.63 2.06 -4.62
C ASP A 66 0.83 0.77 -4.53
N THR A 67 0.09 0.60 -3.45
CA THR A 67 -0.86 -0.51 -3.26
C THR A 67 -2.22 -0.23 -3.89
N LEU A 68 -2.42 0.96 -4.46
CA LEU A 68 -3.62 1.32 -5.20
C LEU A 68 -3.77 0.43 -6.42
N VAL A 69 -4.93 -0.24 -6.51
CA VAL A 69 -5.26 -1.11 -7.64
C VAL A 69 -6.29 -0.42 -8.53
N TRP A 70 -6.11 -0.53 -9.84
CA TRP A 70 -7.12 -0.14 -10.81
C TRP A 70 -7.80 -1.38 -11.38
N GLU A 71 -9.12 -1.35 -11.43
CA GLU A 71 -9.94 -2.37 -12.07
C GLU A 71 -10.75 -1.75 -13.21
N GLU A 72 -10.73 -2.39 -14.36
CA GLU A 72 -11.53 -1.97 -15.51
C GLU A 72 -12.87 -2.70 -15.52
N GLN A 73 -13.95 -1.94 -15.74
CA GLN A 73 -15.30 -2.46 -16.04
C GLN A 73 -15.74 -2.02 -17.44
N ALA A 74 -16.90 -2.53 -17.89
CA ALA A 74 -17.41 -2.22 -19.22
C ALA A 74 -17.68 -0.72 -19.43
N PHE A 75 -17.48 -0.22 -20.65
CA PHE A 75 -17.62 1.21 -21.00
C PHE A 75 -18.99 1.81 -20.66
N ASP A 76 -20.02 0.97 -20.59
CA ASP A 76 -21.41 1.33 -20.32
C ASP A 76 -21.79 1.30 -18.84
N GLN A 77 -20.86 0.97 -17.94
CA GLN A 77 -21.05 1.21 -16.52
C GLN A 77 -20.78 2.69 -16.25
N ILE A 78 -21.75 3.45 -15.77
CA ILE A 78 -21.57 4.91 -15.58
C ILE A 78 -21.00 5.28 -14.20
N VAL A 79 -21.03 4.34 -13.26
CA VAL A 79 -20.58 4.57 -11.87
C VAL A 79 -19.16 4.05 -11.77
N ASN A 80 -18.21 4.98 -11.71
CA ASN A 80 -16.86 4.69 -11.24
C ASN A 80 -16.85 4.85 -9.71
N TRP A 81 -15.92 4.19 -9.04
CA TRP A 81 -15.76 4.37 -7.59
C TRP A 81 -14.37 4.01 -7.11
N TYR A 82 -13.89 4.78 -6.14
CA TYR A 82 -12.83 4.39 -5.24
C TYR A 82 -13.38 3.71 -3.98
N SER A 83 -12.77 2.60 -3.61
CA SER A 83 -13.01 1.86 -2.37
C SER A 83 -11.81 2.01 -1.42
N PRO A 84 -11.98 2.69 -0.26
CA PRO A 84 -10.89 2.86 0.71
C PRO A 84 -10.54 1.56 1.46
N ASP A 85 -11.46 0.59 1.56
CA ASP A 85 -11.26 -0.64 2.34
C ASP A 85 -10.23 -1.59 1.71
N ASN A 86 -10.11 -1.57 0.38
CA ASN A 86 -9.20 -2.41 -0.39
C ASN A 86 -8.38 -1.59 -1.40
N GLU A 87 -8.36 -0.27 -1.24
CA GLU A 87 -7.59 0.67 -2.06
C GLU A 87 -7.72 0.41 -3.57
N THR A 88 -8.96 0.23 -4.03
CA THR A 88 -9.25 -0.10 -5.43
C THR A 88 -10.05 1.01 -6.09
N ILE A 89 -9.62 1.44 -7.28
CA ILE A 89 -10.39 2.30 -8.17
C ILE A 89 -10.97 1.45 -9.29
N THR A 90 -12.30 1.37 -9.36
CA THR A 90 -12.98 0.77 -10.50
C THR A 90 -13.40 1.85 -11.49
N ILE A 91 -12.92 1.74 -12.73
CA ILE A 91 -13.23 2.66 -13.83
C ILE A 91 -13.78 1.92 -15.05
N SER A 92 -14.67 2.59 -15.75
CA SER A 92 -15.17 2.10 -17.03
C SER A 92 -14.18 2.33 -18.15
N ALA A 93 -14.05 1.33 -19.03
CA ALA A 93 -13.21 1.41 -20.21
C ALA A 93 -13.56 2.62 -21.09
N LEU A 94 -12.54 3.16 -21.77
CA LEU A 94 -12.77 4.14 -22.82
C LEU A 94 -13.58 3.51 -23.96
N PRO A 95 -14.70 4.12 -24.41
CA PRO A 95 -15.51 3.51 -25.46
C PRO A 95 -14.79 3.52 -26.81
N LEU A 96 -14.89 2.40 -27.52
CA LEU A 96 -14.47 2.25 -28.91
C LEU A 96 -15.37 3.07 -29.85
N ASP A 97 -14.92 3.26 -31.08
CA ASP A 97 -15.63 4.09 -32.07
C ASP A 97 -17.08 3.61 -32.33
N ASP A 98 -17.31 2.30 -32.34
CA ASP A 98 -18.64 1.70 -32.52
C ASP A 98 -19.49 1.65 -31.25
N GLU A 99 -18.93 2.05 -30.10
CA GLU A 99 -19.59 2.05 -28.79
C GLU A 99 -20.12 3.44 -28.38
N ILE A 100 -19.70 4.51 -29.07
CA ILE A 100 -20.01 5.91 -28.72
C ILE A 100 -21.51 6.20 -28.63
N ALA A 101 -22.31 5.68 -29.56
CA ALA A 101 -23.75 5.90 -29.52
C ALA A 101 -24.40 5.23 -28.29
N SER A 102 -24.02 3.98 -28.02
CA SER A 102 -24.49 3.22 -26.85
C SER A 102 -24.07 3.89 -25.54
N TYR A 103 -22.85 4.44 -25.49
CA TYR A 103 -22.34 5.20 -24.36
C TYR A 103 -23.24 6.40 -24.05
N TRP A 104 -23.49 7.27 -25.04
CA TRP A 104 -24.30 8.47 -24.80
C TRP A 104 -25.78 8.19 -24.60
N ASP A 105 -26.34 7.16 -25.25
CA ASP A 105 -27.71 6.69 -25.00
C ASP A 105 -27.88 6.26 -23.54
N ASN A 106 -26.90 5.53 -23.02
CA ASN A 106 -26.90 5.09 -21.63
C ASN A 106 -26.77 6.25 -20.64
N TRP A 107 -25.86 7.21 -20.89
CA TRP A 107 -25.74 8.44 -20.08
C TRP A 107 -27.05 9.25 -20.09
N SER A 108 -27.65 9.44 -21.26
CA SER A 108 -28.94 10.14 -21.38
C SER A 108 -30.04 9.41 -20.61
N ALA A 109 -30.13 8.08 -20.76
CA ALA A 109 -31.11 7.25 -20.07
C ALA A 109 -30.95 7.32 -18.54
N ALA A 110 -29.74 7.08 -18.04
CA ALA A 110 -29.49 6.97 -16.61
C ALA A 110 -29.59 8.31 -15.87
N LEU A 111 -29.10 9.41 -16.47
CA LEU A 111 -29.05 10.71 -15.79
C LEU A 111 -30.32 11.53 -15.99
N THR A 112 -31.00 11.36 -17.13
CA THR A 112 -32.12 12.23 -17.52
C THR A 112 -33.40 11.47 -17.87
N GLY A 113 -33.42 10.14 -17.83
CA GLY A 113 -34.53 9.34 -18.34
C GLY A 113 -34.73 9.54 -19.85
N SER A 114 -33.64 9.64 -20.60
CA SER A 114 -33.60 9.86 -22.04
C SER A 114 -34.18 11.20 -22.51
N ARG A 115 -34.20 12.22 -21.63
CA ARG A 115 -34.70 13.57 -21.98
C ARG A 115 -33.66 14.41 -22.72
N TRP A 116 -32.37 14.13 -22.52
CA TRP A 116 -31.29 14.83 -23.20
C TRP A 116 -30.98 14.17 -24.55
N ASP A 117 -31.13 14.91 -25.65
CA ASP A 117 -30.77 14.45 -26.99
C ASP A 117 -29.30 14.78 -27.27
N TRP A 118 -28.43 13.81 -27.04
CA TRP A 118 -26.99 13.96 -27.23
C TRP A 118 -26.62 14.14 -28.71
N ASN A 119 -27.35 13.52 -29.64
CA ASN A 119 -27.12 13.65 -31.08
C ASN A 119 -27.34 15.09 -31.55
N ALA A 120 -28.27 15.81 -30.92
CA ALA A 120 -28.52 17.22 -31.22
C ALA A 120 -27.54 18.18 -30.53
N PHE A 121 -26.81 17.71 -29.51
CA PHE A 121 -25.84 18.51 -28.75
C PHE A 121 -24.49 18.59 -29.45
N PHE A 122 -23.94 17.45 -29.90
CA PHE A 122 -22.63 17.41 -30.55
C PHE A 122 -22.71 17.88 -32.01
N VAL A 123 -21.64 18.52 -32.47
CA VAL A 123 -21.48 19.00 -33.85
C VAL A 123 -21.45 17.83 -34.83
N ASP A 124 -20.73 16.77 -34.48
CA ASP A 124 -20.58 15.55 -35.26
C ASP A 124 -20.17 14.34 -34.39
N GLU A 125 -20.02 13.18 -35.04
CA GLU A 125 -19.60 11.92 -34.40
C GLU A 125 -18.18 12.01 -33.81
N THR A 126 -17.32 12.88 -34.35
CA THR A 126 -15.94 13.07 -33.84
C THR A 126 -15.98 13.79 -32.50
N GLU A 127 -16.73 14.90 -32.38
CA GLU A 127 -16.90 15.58 -31.10
C GLU A 127 -17.57 14.66 -30.07
N ALA A 128 -18.60 13.90 -30.47
CA ALA A 128 -19.25 12.94 -29.58
C ALA A 128 -18.28 11.87 -29.06
N ARG A 129 -17.41 11.32 -29.93
CA ARG A 129 -16.39 10.34 -29.55
C ARG A 129 -15.37 10.94 -28.59
N ASP A 130 -14.80 12.08 -28.96
CA ASP A 130 -13.73 12.70 -28.19
C ASP A 130 -14.23 13.10 -26.80
N MET A 131 -15.46 13.65 -26.69
CA MET A 131 -16.06 14.01 -25.41
C MET A 131 -16.44 12.80 -24.55
N ALA A 132 -16.76 11.64 -25.15
CA ALA A 132 -17.07 10.43 -24.39
C ALA A 132 -15.81 9.91 -23.67
N ARG A 133 -14.70 9.89 -24.40
CA ARG A 133 -13.38 9.49 -23.88
C ARG A 133 -12.83 10.51 -22.88
N PHE A 134 -13.00 11.79 -23.17
CA PHE A 134 -12.64 12.85 -22.22
C PHE A 134 -13.45 12.75 -20.92
N ASN A 135 -14.75 12.43 -20.99
CA ASN A 135 -15.57 12.25 -19.79
C ASN A 135 -15.07 11.07 -18.93
N GLN A 136 -14.64 9.96 -19.53
CA GLN A 136 -14.02 8.87 -18.76
C GLN A 136 -12.70 9.26 -18.11
N PHE A 137 -11.87 10.09 -18.78
CA PHE A 137 -10.70 10.67 -18.15
C PHE A 137 -11.06 11.53 -16.93
N VAL A 138 -12.09 12.38 -17.04
CA VAL A 138 -12.55 13.23 -15.92
C VAL A 138 -12.97 12.36 -14.73
N LEU A 139 -13.73 11.30 -14.98
CA LEU A 139 -14.17 10.39 -13.91
C LEU A 139 -12.99 9.61 -13.31
N ALA A 140 -12.04 9.14 -14.11
CA ALA A 140 -10.84 8.47 -13.60
C ALA A 140 -9.98 9.41 -12.74
N ALA A 141 -9.79 10.66 -13.18
CA ALA A 141 -9.07 11.68 -12.42
C ALA A 141 -9.79 12.03 -11.09
N HIS A 142 -11.13 12.03 -11.10
CA HIS A 142 -11.96 12.19 -9.91
C HIS A 142 -11.78 11.04 -8.92
N GLU A 143 -11.87 9.77 -9.36
CA GLU A 143 -11.68 8.64 -8.45
C GLU A 143 -10.26 8.59 -7.87
N TYR A 144 -9.25 9.02 -8.63
CA TYR A 144 -7.91 9.19 -8.11
C TYR A 144 -7.84 10.30 -7.04
N GLY A 145 -8.60 11.38 -7.23
CA GLY A 145 -8.78 12.43 -6.23
C GLY A 145 -9.36 11.91 -4.90
N HIS A 146 -10.28 10.94 -4.94
CA HIS A 146 -10.72 10.23 -3.73
C HIS A 146 -9.55 9.48 -3.09
N ALA A 147 -8.81 8.67 -3.86
CA ALA A 147 -7.68 7.91 -3.33
C ALA A 147 -6.64 8.79 -2.62
N LEU A 148 -6.30 9.95 -3.21
CA LEU A 148 -5.44 10.94 -2.58
C LEU A 148 -6.06 11.54 -1.32
N THR A 149 -7.33 11.91 -1.37
CA THR A 149 -8.03 12.48 -0.20
C THR A 149 -7.99 11.51 0.98
N TYR A 150 -8.36 10.24 0.81
CA TYR A 150 -8.33 9.27 1.92
C TYR A 150 -6.92 8.97 2.42
N ARG A 151 -5.91 8.95 1.53
CA ARG A 151 -4.50 8.79 1.91
C ARG A 151 -4.04 9.94 2.81
N PHE A 152 -4.24 11.18 2.36
CA PHE A 152 -3.80 12.36 3.08
C PHE A 152 -4.80 12.87 4.12
N ASP A 153 -5.94 12.20 4.27
CA ASP A 153 -7.00 12.55 5.22
C ASP A 153 -7.94 11.36 5.50
N PRO A 154 -7.52 10.32 6.26
CA PRO A 154 -8.35 9.16 6.55
C PRO A 154 -9.56 9.50 7.43
N ASN A 155 -9.52 10.64 8.13
CA ASN A 155 -10.63 11.14 8.93
C ASN A 155 -11.59 12.03 8.12
N HIS A 156 -11.40 12.16 6.80
CA HIS A 156 -12.16 13.04 5.92
C HIS A 156 -13.68 12.93 6.14
N LEU A 157 -14.19 11.69 6.10
CA LEU A 157 -15.62 11.43 6.28
C LEU A 157 -16.14 11.93 7.64
N SER A 158 -15.44 11.58 8.72
CA SER A 158 -15.85 11.95 10.07
C SER A 158 -15.79 13.46 10.31
N ARG A 159 -14.86 14.19 9.67
CA ARG A 159 -14.73 15.64 9.82
C ARG A 159 -15.93 16.40 9.26
N HIS A 160 -16.55 15.85 8.22
CA HIS A 160 -17.66 16.47 7.51
C HIS A 160 -19.01 15.81 7.85
N ASP A 161 -19.13 15.16 9.02
CA ASP A 161 -20.34 14.44 9.44
C ASP A 161 -20.87 13.47 8.36
N HIS A 162 -19.95 12.87 7.59
CA HIS A 162 -20.23 11.99 6.45
C HIS A 162 -21.04 12.64 5.31
N ALA A 163 -20.97 13.96 5.16
CA ALA A 163 -21.59 14.67 4.04
C ALA A 163 -20.97 14.23 2.70
N ILE A 164 -21.78 13.57 1.85
CA ILE A 164 -21.33 13.04 0.56
C ILE A 164 -20.73 14.13 -0.32
N ASN A 165 -21.34 15.31 -0.35
CA ASN A 165 -20.83 16.39 -1.19
C ASN A 165 -19.42 16.88 -0.81
N CYS A 166 -19.03 16.81 0.46
CA CYS A 166 -17.67 17.18 0.88
C CYS A 166 -16.62 16.18 0.38
N ARG A 167 -16.99 14.89 0.39
CA ARG A 167 -16.20 13.80 -0.21
C ARG A 167 -16.01 14.05 -1.70
N GLU A 168 -17.10 14.24 -2.44
CA GLU A 168 -17.05 14.44 -3.89
C GLU A 168 -16.36 15.74 -4.29
N TYR A 169 -16.58 16.83 -3.55
CA TYR A 169 -15.96 18.12 -3.86
C TYR A 169 -14.44 18.09 -3.74
N SER A 170 -13.90 17.37 -2.75
CA SER A 170 -12.45 17.24 -2.57
C SER A 170 -11.81 16.52 -3.76
N ALA A 171 -12.44 15.45 -4.25
CA ALA A 171 -12.03 14.72 -5.43
C ALA A 171 -12.17 15.54 -6.72
N ASP A 172 -13.31 16.20 -6.92
CA ASP A 172 -13.58 17.07 -8.08
C ASP A 172 -12.56 18.21 -8.18
N ARG A 173 -12.18 18.82 -7.06
CA ARG A 173 -11.19 19.91 -7.03
C ARG A 173 -9.81 19.45 -7.49
N LEU A 174 -9.35 18.27 -7.06
CA LEU A 174 -8.07 17.72 -7.48
C LEU A 174 -8.09 17.36 -8.97
N ALA A 175 -9.18 16.73 -9.43
CA ALA A 175 -9.37 16.42 -10.84
C ALA A 175 -9.39 17.68 -11.71
N ALA A 176 -10.12 18.72 -11.30
CA ALA A 176 -10.16 19.99 -12.00
C ALA A 176 -8.77 20.66 -12.08
N GLY A 177 -8.00 20.63 -11.00
CA GLY A 177 -6.60 21.08 -11.00
C GLY A 177 -5.74 20.32 -12.01
N LEU A 178 -5.87 18.99 -12.08
CA LEU A 178 -5.18 18.18 -13.08
C LEU A 178 -5.59 18.53 -14.52
N LEU A 179 -6.87 18.84 -14.74
CA LEU A 179 -7.36 19.29 -16.04
C LEU A 179 -6.72 20.62 -16.47
N GLU A 180 -6.50 21.56 -15.56
CA GLU A 180 -5.83 22.83 -15.88
C GLU A 180 -4.39 22.61 -16.36
N GLU A 181 -3.64 21.73 -15.69
CA GLU A 181 -2.24 21.42 -16.04
C GLU A 181 -2.16 20.90 -17.49
N PHE A 182 -3.02 19.94 -17.86
CA PHE A 182 -3.05 19.41 -19.22
C PHE A 182 -3.61 20.41 -20.25
N ALA A 183 -4.59 21.23 -19.88
CA ALA A 183 -5.12 22.27 -20.75
C ALA A 183 -4.10 23.38 -21.03
N ALA A 184 -3.18 23.66 -20.10
CA ALA A 184 -2.09 24.61 -20.32
C ALA A 184 -1.04 24.08 -21.31
N GLU A 185 -0.92 22.76 -21.45
CA GLU A 185 0.08 22.11 -22.32
C GLU A 185 -0.42 21.76 -23.73
N ASP A 186 -1.72 21.51 -23.92
CA ASP A 186 -2.27 21.03 -25.20
C ASP A 186 -3.61 21.70 -25.60
N GLU A 187 -3.67 22.19 -26.84
CA GLU A 187 -4.82 22.94 -27.37
C GLU A 187 -6.08 22.08 -27.55
N ASP A 188 -5.94 20.79 -27.88
CA ASP A 188 -7.08 19.89 -28.03
C ASP A 188 -7.68 19.60 -26.65
N PHE A 189 -6.82 19.38 -25.65
CA PHE A 189 -7.25 19.17 -24.27
C PHE A 189 -7.94 20.43 -23.69
N ALA A 190 -7.37 21.61 -23.92
CA ALA A 190 -7.99 22.88 -23.53
C ALA A 190 -9.39 23.08 -24.16
N ARG A 191 -9.54 22.70 -25.44
CA ARG A 191 -10.84 22.71 -26.13
C ARG A 191 -11.82 21.74 -25.49
N TRP A 192 -11.41 20.51 -25.20
CA TRP A 192 -12.29 19.52 -24.55
C TRP A 192 -12.73 19.96 -23.16
N ARG A 193 -11.82 20.51 -22.34
CA ARG A 193 -12.16 21.13 -21.05
C ARG A 193 -13.25 22.19 -21.20
N GLN A 194 -13.11 23.12 -22.16
CA GLN A 194 -14.14 24.14 -22.42
C GLN A 194 -15.47 23.53 -22.87
N ARG A 195 -15.43 22.50 -23.72
CA ARG A 195 -16.65 21.80 -24.18
C ARG A 195 -17.31 20.97 -23.10
N TYR A 196 -16.53 20.46 -22.13
CA TYR A 196 -17.04 19.72 -20.99
C TYR A 196 -17.94 20.57 -20.09
N ALA A 197 -17.59 21.84 -19.86
CA ALA A 197 -18.45 22.77 -19.12
C ALA A 197 -19.83 22.94 -19.79
N ALA A 198 -19.86 23.04 -21.12
CA ALA A 198 -21.12 23.12 -21.88
C ALA A 198 -21.90 21.80 -21.89
N LEU A 199 -21.19 20.67 -21.88
CA LEU A 199 -21.79 19.33 -21.77
C LEU A 199 -22.48 19.16 -20.41
N ALA A 200 -21.77 19.49 -19.31
CA ALA A 200 -22.30 19.45 -17.96
C ALA A 200 -23.56 20.32 -17.81
N GLU A 201 -23.53 21.55 -18.35
CA GLU A 201 -24.69 22.44 -18.38
C GLU A 201 -25.87 21.82 -19.14
N ALA A 202 -25.61 21.28 -20.34
CA ALA A 202 -26.63 20.72 -21.20
C ALA A 202 -27.32 19.50 -20.58
N ILE A 203 -26.57 18.57 -19.99
CA ILE A 203 -27.15 17.40 -19.32
C ILE A 203 -27.95 17.85 -18.09
N ASN A 204 -27.36 18.70 -17.24
CA ASN A 204 -28.02 19.19 -16.02
C ASN A 204 -29.34 19.91 -16.33
N ALA A 205 -29.41 20.67 -17.42
CA ALA A 205 -30.63 21.34 -17.85
C ALA A 205 -31.82 20.39 -18.12
N HIS A 206 -31.54 19.12 -18.46
CA HIS A 206 -32.55 18.09 -18.73
C HIS A 206 -32.89 17.20 -17.51
N ILE A 207 -32.18 17.39 -16.38
CA ILE A 207 -32.56 16.79 -15.09
C ILE A 207 -33.83 17.46 -14.57
N GLY A 208 -34.72 16.66 -13.97
CA GLY A 208 -36.01 17.14 -13.50
C GLY A 208 -35.83 18.20 -12.42
N LYS A 209 -36.61 19.29 -12.45
CA LYS A 209 -36.48 20.42 -11.50
C LYS A 209 -36.50 20.06 -10.01
N ARG A 210 -37.04 18.90 -9.64
CA ARG A 210 -37.08 18.42 -8.24
C ARG A 210 -35.77 17.77 -7.80
N GLU A 211 -35.04 17.22 -8.76
CA GLU A 211 -33.77 16.50 -8.58
C GLU A 211 -32.58 17.41 -8.90
N ARG A 212 -32.84 18.51 -9.64
CA ARG A 212 -31.80 19.40 -10.13
C ARG A 212 -31.37 20.42 -9.09
N TYR A 213 -30.06 20.52 -8.87
CA TYR A 213 -29.41 21.63 -8.20
C TYR A 213 -29.25 22.82 -9.15
N ASP A 214 -29.49 24.01 -8.60
CA ASP A 214 -29.18 25.27 -9.28
C ASP A 214 -27.68 25.58 -9.15
N ASP A 215 -27.19 26.51 -9.97
CA ASP A 215 -25.78 26.92 -10.00
C ASP A 215 -25.25 27.27 -8.61
N VAL A 216 -24.14 26.65 -8.23
CA VAL A 216 -23.40 26.93 -6.99
C VAL A 216 -22.14 27.72 -7.32
N ARG A 217 -21.80 28.71 -6.50
CA ARG A 217 -20.58 29.49 -6.67
C ARG A 217 -19.40 28.79 -6.02
N PHE A 218 -18.21 28.93 -6.61
CA PHE A 218 -16.97 28.39 -6.09
C PHE A 218 -16.74 28.80 -4.62
N GLU A 219 -16.92 30.08 -4.29
CA GLU A 219 -16.68 30.55 -2.91
C GLU A 219 -17.70 29.98 -1.90
N ALA A 220 -18.89 29.58 -2.35
CA ALA A 220 -19.86 28.93 -1.48
C ALA A 220 -19.42 27.50 -1.14
N LEU A 221 -18.91 26.75 -2.13
CA LEU A 221 -18.37 25.40 -1.92
C LEU A 221 -17.11 25.40 -1.06
N GLU A 222 -16.21 26.37 -1.25
CA GLU A 222 -15.00 26.50 -0.43
C GLU A 222 -15.32 26.84 1.04
N ASN A 223 -16.35 27.65 1.29
CA ASN A 223 -16.75 28.00 2.66
C ASN A 223 -17.53 26.88 3.35
N ASP A 224 -18.36 26.15 2.60
CA ASP A 224 -19.17 25.06 3.12
C ASP A 224 -19.42 24.00 2.03
N CYS A 225 -18.59 22.96 2.03
CA CYS A 225 -18.73 21.84 1.11
C CYS A 225 -20.01 21.01 1.36
N ALA A 226 -20.73 21.19 2.47
CA ALA A 226 -21.97 20.47 2.76
C ALA A 226 -23.22 21.17 2.19
N ILE A 227 -23.06 22.28 1.48
CA ILE A 227 -24.17 23.09 0.94
C ILE A 227 -25.10 22.35 -0.04
N LEU A 228 -24.61 21.28 -0.69
CA LEU A 228 -25.43 20.40 -1.54
C LEU A 228 -25.76 19.11 -0.78
N ALA A 229 -27.05 18.83 -0.60
CA ALA A 229 -27.56 17.69 0.16
C ALA A 229 -27.66 16.42 -0.71
N VAL A 230 -26.52 15.80 -0.97
CA VAL A 230 -26.40 14.66 -1.90
C VAL A 230 -26.46 13.31 -1.17
N ASP A 231 -27.20 12.36 -1.73
CA ASP A 231 -27.21 10.95 -1.32
C ASP A 231 -26.32 10.12 -2.25
N GLN A 232 -25.79 9.00 -1.77
CA GLN A 232 -25.03 8.03 -2.59
C GLN A 232 -25.84 7.58 -3.82
N PRO A 233 -25.20 7.34 -4.98
CA PRO A 233 -25.90 7.03 -6.22
C PRO A 233 -26.52 5.62 -6.18
N THR A 234 -27.84 5.58 -6.39
CA THR A 234 -28.66 4.39 -6.66
C THR A 234 -29.49 4.66 -7.93
N ALA A 235 -30.31 3.69 -8.34
CA ALA A 235 -31.25 3.91 -9.45
C ALA A 235 -32.20 5.12 -9.19
N GLU A 236 -32.54 5.40 -7.93
CA GLU A 236 -33.43 6.49 -7.53
C GLU A 236 -32.70 7.82 -7.29
N THR A 237 -31.42 7.80 -6.90
CA THR A 237 -30.66 9.01 -6.53
C THR A 237 -29.64 9.43 -7.58
N MET A 238 -29.49 8.69 -8.69
CA MET A 238 -28.55 9.00 -9.77
C MET A 238 -28.73 10.41 -10.36
N ALA A 239 -29.97 10.80 -10.67
CA ALA A 239 -30.26 12.10 -11.24
C ALA A 239 -29.87 13.28 -10.32
N PRO A 240 -30.29 13.33 -9.04
CA PRO A 240 -29.83 14.39 -8.13
C PRO A 240 -28.33 14.34 -7.83
N TYR A 241 -27.72 13.14 -7.75
CA TYR A 241 -26.28 12.98 -7.60
C TYR A 241 -25.51 13.61 -8.78
N ALA A 242 -25.90 13.26 -10.01
CA ALA A 242 -25.29 13.80 -11.22
C ALA A 242 -25.49 15.31 -11.34
N SER A 243 -26.66 15.83 -10.94
CA SER A 243 -26.90 17.26 -10.91
C SER A 243 -25.92 17.99 -9.98
N ALA A 244 -25.65 17.45 -8.80
CA ALA A 244 -24.68 18.00 -7.86
C ALA A 244 -23.25 17.97 -8.45
N PHE A 245 -22.87 16.86 -9.09
CA PHE A 245 -21.61 16.75 -9.83
C PHE A 245 -21.47 17.84 -10.90
N PHE A 246 -22.47 18.03 -11.74
CA PHE A 246 -22.39 19.03 -12.82
C PHE A 246 -22.27 20.46 -12.29
N VAL A 247 -23.01 20.84 -11.24
CA VAL A 247 -22.89 22.20 -10.68
C VAL A 247 -21.56 22.44 -9.97
N ARG A 248 -20.94 21.40 -9.35
CA ARG A 248 -19.58 21.50 -8.81
C ARG A 248 -18.55 21.69 -9.91
N TRP A 249 -18.63 20.90 -10.98
CA TRP A 249 -17.74 21.04 -12.13
C TRP A 249 -17.90 22.39 -12.83
N GLN A 250 -19.11 22.91 -12.95
CA GLN A 250 -19.31 24.28 -13.44
C GLN A 250 -18.66 25.33 -12.54
N ALA A 251 -18.75 25.18 -11.21
CA ALA A 251 -18.09 26.11 -10.29
C ALA A 251 -16.57 26.06 -10.44
N LEU A 252 -15.98 24.85 -10.51
CA LEU A 252 -14.54 24.63 -10.61
C LEU A 252 -13.96 25.07 -11.97
N LEU A 253 -14.61 24.74 -13.08
CA LEU A 253 -14.11 25.06 -14.43
C LEU A 253 -14.20 26.56 -14.79
N ASN A 254 -14.97 27.33 -14.03
CA ASN A 254 -15.09 28.78 -14.20
C ASN A 254 -14.11 29.56 -13.31
N GLU A 255 -13.38 28.88 -12.43
CA GLU A 255 -12.38 29.49 -11.53
C GLU A 255 -10.96 29.32 -12.09
N ASP A 256 -10.07 30.26 -11.75
CA ASP A 256 -8.63 30.13 -12.00
C ASP A 256 -8.01 29.35 -10.84
N LEU A 257 -8.09 28.01 -10.91
CA LEU A 257 -7.57 27.14 -9.86
C LEU A 257 -6.04 27.27 -9.77
N PRO A 258 -5.48 27.24 -8.54
CA PRO A 258 -4.03 27.24 -8.39
C PRO A 258 -3.43 25.93 -8.95
N PRO A 259 -2.11 25.92 -9.26
CA PRO A 259 -1.42 24.73 -9.74
C PRO A 259 -1.62 23.52 -8.82
N LEU A 260 -1.52 22.32 -9.37
CA LEU A 260 -1.87 21.09 -8.66
C LEU A 260 -1.08 20.89 -7.35
N ALA A 261 0.20 21.28 -7.34
CA ALA A 261 1.04 21.25 -6.15
C ALA A 261 0.55 22.19 -5.02
N GLU A 262 -0.01 23.34 -5.37
CA GLU A 262 -0.54 24.31 -4.40
C GLU A 262 -1.91 23.87 -3.86
N LEU A 263 -2.76 23.24 -4.68
CA LEU A 263 -3.98 22.57 -4.22
C LEU A 263 -3.64 21.52 -3.16
N TYR A 264 -2.64 20.68 -3.42
CA TYR A 264 -2.17 19.69 -2.46
C TYR A 264 -1.72 20.31 -1.13
N GLN A 265 -0.82 21.30 -1.21
CA GLN A 265 -0.27 21.99 -0.03
C GLN A 265 -1.35 22.69 0.81
N THR A 266 -2.40 23.17 0.16
CA THR A 266 -3.48 23.91 0.83
C THR A 266 -4.49 22.98 1.48
N TYR A 267 -4.85 21.87 0.81
CA TYR A 267 -6.04 21.10 1.19
C TYR A 267 -5.77 19.69 1.68
N LEU A 268 -4.63 19.08 1.35
CA LEU A 268 -4.31 17.72 1.78
C LEU A 268 -3.17 17.70 2.79
N GLU A 269 -2.08 18.43 2.52
CA GLU A 269 -0.89 18.44 3.36
C GLU A 269 -1.16 18.81 4.82
N PRO A 270 -2.00 19.81 5.16
CA PRO A 270 -2.24 20.17 6.56
C PRO A 270 -2.90 19.03 7.35
N HIS A 271 -3.85 18.33 6.75
CA HIS A 271 -4.55 17.19 7.38
C HIS A 271 -3.64 15.98 7.59
N TRP A 272 -2.64 15.83 6.72
CA TRP A 272 -1.59 14.87 6.93
C TRP A 272 -0.61 15.31 8.02
N ARG A 273 -0.06 16.53 7.96
CA ARG A 273 0.87 17.06 8.96
C ARG A 273 0.31 17.06 10.38
N ASP A 274 -0.98 17.33 10.53
CA ASP A 274 -1.66 17.32 11.84
C ASP A 274 -1.68 15.92 12.50
N ARG A 275 -1.52 14.83 11.74
CA ARG A 275 -1.43 13.46 12.28
C ARG A 275 -0.01 13.04 12.62
N LEU A 276 0.99 13.67 12.02
CA LEU A 276 2.36 13.22 12.12
C LEU A 276 2.92 13.46 13.52
N ILE A 277 3.65 12.46 14.01
CA ILE A 277 4.44 12.64 15.23
C ILE A 277 5.49 13.71 14.96
N PRO A 278 5.66 14.71 15.85
CA PRO A 278 6.67 15.75 15.68
C PRO A 278 8.06 15.16 15.42
N GLY A 279 8.71 15.69 14.38
CA GLY A 279 10.07 15.30 14.02
C GLY A 279 11.12 15.95 14.91
N VAL A 280 12.24 15.25 15.11
CA VAL A 280 13.47 15.81 15.69
C VAL A 280 14.64 15.49 14.78
N ALA A 281 15.55 16.46 14.63
CA ALA A 281 16.66 16.35 13.69
C ALA A 281 17.80 15.45 14.22
N LEU A 282 17.51 14.18 14.49
CA LEU A 282 18.44 13.16 14.98
C LEU A 282 19.05 12.32 13.85
N ALA A 283 18.27 12.02 12.81
CA ALA A 283 18.79 11.44 11.59
C ALA A 283 19.44 12.53 10.72
N ARG A 284 20.49 12.16 9.99
CA ARG A 284 21.15 13.02 9.00
C ARG A 284 20.83 12.66 7.56
N ALA A 285 20.55 11.39 7.29
CA ALA A 285 20.21 10.86 5.97
C ALA A 285 19.57 9.48 6.10
N VAL A 286 18.88 9.05 5.04
CA VAL A 286 18.46 7.67 4.82
C VAL A 286 19.16 7.19 3.55
N ASP A 287 20.05 6.21 3.70
CA ASP A 287 20.86 5.67 2.60
C ASP A 287 20.29 4.33 2.14
N PHE A 288 20.14 4.17 0.83
CA PHE A 288 19.91 2.86 0.23
C PHE A 288 21.17 2.01 0.36
N VAL A 289 21.03 0.78 0.85
CA VAL A 289 22.14 -0.16 1.08
C VAL A 289 22.15 -1.24 0.00
N ASP A 290 21.04 -1.96 -0.16
CA ASP A 290 20.96 -3.09 -1.09
C ASP A 290 19.52 -3.42 -1.51
N MET A 291 19.41 -4.15 -2.62
CA MET A 291 18.17 -4.72 -3.14
C MET A 291 18.13 -6.23 -2.88
N VAL A 292 17.08 -6.70 -2.25
CA VAL A 292 16.86 -8.10 -1.92
C VAL A 292 15.88 -8.69 -2.93
N TYR A 293 16.44 -9.44 -3.88
CA TYR A 293 15.71 -10.07 -4.99
C TYR A 293 14.88 -11.30 -4.61
N SER A 294 14.97 -11.72 -3.35
CA SER A 294 14.23 -12.87 -2.85
C SER A 294 12.91 -12.40 -2.26
N ASP A 295 11.80 -12.94 -2.75
CA ASP A 295 10.48 -12.66 -2.18
C ASP A 295 10.25 -13.48 -0.89
N PHE A 296 10.04 -12.79 0.22
CA PHE A 296 9.70 -13.37 1.52
C PHE A 296 8.32 -12.98 2.03
N SER A 297 7.56 -12.19 1.27
CA SER A 297 6.31 -11.57 1.71
C SER A 297 5.20 -12.58 1.98
N THR A 298 5.22 -13.68 1.21
CA THR A 298 4.10 -14.62 1.19
C THR A 298 4.53 -16.01 1.68
N PRO A 299 3.81 -16.61 2.64
CA PRO A 299 3.91 -18.02 2.94
C PRO A 299 3.65 -18.86 1.68
N TYR A 300 4.23 -20.05 1.59
CA TYR A 300 4.04 -20.91 0.43
C TYR A 300 3.86 -22.37 0.84
N MET A 301 3.26 -23.16 -0.04
CA MET A 301 3.10 -24.61 0.18
C MET A 301 4.32 -25.37 -0.37
N ASP A 302 4.96 -26.18 0.48
CA ASP A 302 5.94 -27.19 0.08
C ASP A 302 5.30 -28.57 0.23
N GLY A 303 4.64 -29.05 -0.84
CA GLY A 303 3.73 -30.18 -0.76
C GLY A 303 2.50 -29.83 0.09
N ASP A 304 2.27 -30.59 1.16
CA ASP A 304 1.16 -30.37 2.11
C ASP A 304 1.58 -29.51 3.32
N VAL A 305 2.79 -28.97 3.32
CA VAL A 305 3.33 -28.16 4.44
C VAL A 305 3.25 -26.68 4.11
N LEU A 306 2.56 -25.90 4.95
CA LEU A 306 2.63 -24.45 4.90
C LEU A 306 3.98 -23.98 5.46
N VAL A 307 4.77 -23.32 4.63
CA VAL A 307 6.07 -22.75 5.00
C VAL A 307 5.94 -21.24 5.17
N ARG A 308 6.24 -20.78 6.37
CA ARG A 308 6.39 -19.35 6.70
C ARG A 308 7.83 -18.90 6.52
N ARG A 309 8.01 -17.63 6.19
CA ARG A 309 9.33 -17.01 6.02
C ARG A 309 9.50 -15.88 7.01
N PHE A 310 10.65 -15.83 7.67
CA PHE A 310 11.02 -14.78 8.60
C PHE A 310 12.34 -14.19 8.16
N ALA A 311 12.30 -12.94 7.66
CA ALA A 311 13.48 -12.15 7.37
C ALA A 311 13.77 -11.25 8.57
N ASN A 312 14.98 -11.30 9.12
CA ASN A 312 15.36 -10.45 10.25
C ASN A 312 16.88 -10.21 10.27
N PHE A 313 17.31 -9.16 10.94
CA PHE A 313 18.73 -8.85 11.06
C PHE A 313 19.35 -9.52 12.29
N THR A 314 20.60 -9.96 12.14
CA THR A 314 21.46 -10.24 13.30
C THR A 314 21.78 -8.94 14.04
N ALA A 315 22.28 -9.01 15.28
CA ALA A 315 22.78 -7.84 16.01
C ALA A 315 23.89 -7.07 15.26
N GLY A 316 24.59 -7.72 14.33
CA GLY A 316 25.60 -7.09 13.47
C GLY A 316 25.05 -6.46 12.18
N GLY A 317 23.73 -6.47 11.95
CA GLY A 317 23.11 -5.87 10.77
C GLY A 317 23.11 -6.73 9.51
N GLU A 318 23.49 -8.01 9.61
CA GLU A 318 23.41 -8.96 8.51
C GLU A 318 22.00 -9.53 8.39
N LEU A 319 21.39 -9.42 7.21
CA LEU A 319 20.06 -9.97 6.92
C LEU A 319 20.12 -11.49 6.80
N ARG A 320 19.26 -12.16 7.58
CA ARG A 320 19.12 -13.60 7.59
C ARG A 320 17.66 -13.98 7.34
N LEU A 321 17.49 -15.13 6.71
CA LEU A 321 16.20 -15.67 6.37
C LEU A 321 16.03 -17.04 7.01
N ILE A 322 14.89 -17.22 7.65
CA ILE A 322 14.49 -18.45 8.32
C ILE A 322 13.16 -18.89 7.69
N GLU A 323 13.15 -20.04 7.04
CA GLU A 323 11.91 -20.66 6.55
C GLU A 323 11.52 -21.76 7.52
N VAL A 324 10.25 -21.80 7.92
CA VAL A 324 9.73 -22.78 8.88
C VAL A 324 8.45 -23.37 8.35
N GLY A 325 8.43 -24.69 8.16
CA GLY A 325 7.22 -25.43 7.84
C GLY A 325 6.69 -26.13 9.09
N SER A 326 5.38 -26.06 9.32
CA SER A 326 4.71 -26.83 10.38
C SER A 326 3.71 -27.80 9.75
N LEU A 327 3.74 -29.05 10.18
CA LEU A 327 2.81 -30.09 9.78
C LEU A 327 2.22 -30.75 11.02
N GLU A 328 0.90 -30.76 11.12
CA GLU A 328 0.19 -31.51 12.15
C GLU A 328 -0.16 -32.90 11.62
N ASP A 329 0.17 -33.95 12.39
CA ASP A 329 -0.19 -35.33 12.09
C ASP A 329 -0.69 -36.10 13.32
N ASP A 330 -0.98 -37.38 13.14
CA ASP A 330 -1.53 -38.21 14.22
C ASP A 330 -0.60 -38.41 15.42
N GLU A 331 0.70 -38.16 15.22
CA GLU A 331 1.75 -38.29 16.24
C GLU A 331 2.19 -36.92 16.81
N GLY A 332 1.54 -35.81 16.42
CA GLY A 332 1.76 -34.46 16.94
C GLY A 332 2.18 -33.45 15.87
N ILE A 333 2.93 -32.43 16.29
CA ILE A 333 3.42 -31.38 15.38
C ILE A 333 4.86 -31.68 14.94
N ARG A 334 5.10 -31.58 13.64
CA ARG A 334 6.42 -31.67 13.01
C ARG A 334 6.83 -30.33 12.43
N LEU A 335 8.09 -29.97 12.66
CA LEU A 335 8.72 -28.76 12.14
C LEU A 335 9.81 -29.11 11.13
N THR A 336 9.83 -28.36 10.04
CA THR A 336 10.97 -28.26 9.13
C THR A 336 11.54 -26.85 9.22
N ALA A 337 12.85 -26.69 9.09
CA ALA A 337 13.45 -25.36 9.06
C ALA A 337 14.63 -25.27 8.09
N ARG A 338 14.71 -24.15 7.39
CA ARG A 338 15.85 -23.75 6.56
C ARG A 338 16.37 -22.41 7.02
N TYR A 339 17.68 -22.22 6.96
CA TYR A 339 18.35 -21.01 7.43
C TYR A 339 19.49 -20.59 6.52
N GLY A 340 19.59 -19.28 6.25
CA GLY A 340 20.59 -18.74 5.33
C GLY A 340 20.73 -17.22 5.37
N LEU A 341 21.55 -16.72 4.45
CA LEU A 341 21.58 -15.29 4.10
C LEU A 341 20.27 -14.91 3.40
N GLY A 342 19.84 -13.66 3.55
CA GLY A 342 18.68 -13.15 2.78
C GLY A 342 18.85 -13.34 1.26
N GLU A 343 20.02 -13.02 0.72
CA GLU A 343 20.26 -13.09 -0.74
C GLU A 343 20.84 -14.43 -1.23
N GLY A 344 20.66 -15.51 -0.46
CA GLY A 344 21.36 -16.77 -0.73
C GLY A 344 20.50 -18.02 -0.56
N LYS A 345 21.02 -19.15 -1.08
CA LYS A 345 20.42 -20.46 -0.84
C LYS A 345 20.37 -20.75 0.65
N GLN A 346 19.18 -21.00 1.20
CA GLN A 346 19.08 -21.48 2.57
C GLN A 346 19.56 -22.93 2.64
N LYS A 347 20.06 -23.32 3.80
CA LYS A 347 20.41 -24.70 4.10
C LYS A 347 19.34 -25.30 4.98
N THR A 348 18.94 -26.53 4.67
CA THR A 348 18.11 -27.32 5.59
C THR A 348 18.84 -27.47 6.93
N VAL A 349 18.19 -26.99 7.98
CA VAL A 349 18.64 -27.09 9.38
C VAL A 349 18.02 -28.32 10.01
N ILE A 350 16.73 -28.53 9.76
CA ILE A 350 16.00 -29.71 10.21
C ILE A 350 14.93 -30.11 9.18
N GLU A 351 14.80 -31.42 8.96
CA GLU A 351 13.81 -32.01 8.05
C GLU A 351 12.57 -32.54 8.79
N ASP A 352 12.73 -32.92 10.06
CA ASP A 352 11.66 -33.49 10.87
C ASP A 352 11.98 -33.32 12.36
N LEU A 353 11.56 -32.21 12.95
CA LEU A 353 11.57 -31.98 14.39
C LEU A 353 10.18 -32.23 14.95
N ARG A 354 10.03 -33.30 15.72
CA ARG A 354 8.81 -33.52 16.53
C ARG A 354 8.81 -32.60 17.73
N VAL A 355 7.78 -31.76 17.81
CA VAL A 355 7.55 -30.89 18.97
C VAL A 355 7.02 -31.76 20.11
N PRO A 356 7.61 -31.71 21.31
CA PRO A 356 7.23 -32.57 22.43
C PRO A 356 5.93 -32.07 23.10
N LEU A 357 4.81 -32.19 22.40
CA LEU A 357 3.48 -31.80 22.88
C LEU A 357 2.59 -33.03 23.05
N GLU A 358 1.82 -33.07 24.15
CA GLU A 358 0.76 -34.06 24.32
C GLU A 358 -0.49 -33.60 23.53
N ARG A 359 -1.00 -34.46 22.63
CA ARG A 359 -2.08 -34.15 21.68
C ARG A 359 -3.37 -33.65 22.35
N ASP A 360 -3.64 -34.11 23.57
CA ASP A 360 -4.83 -33.73 24.33
C ASP A 360 -4.70 -32.33 24.99
N GLU A 361 -3.51 -31.72 24.96
CA GLU A 361 -3.21 -30.43 25.60
C GLU A 361 -3.05 -29.25 24.61
N THR A 362 -3.22 -29.46 23.29
CA THR A 362 -2.94 -28.41 22.28
C THR A 362 -4.06 -28.30 21.26
N LEU A 363 -4.72 -27.14 21.14
CA LEU A 363 -5.72 -26.87 20.08
C LEU A 363 -5.16 -26.11 18.87
N PHE A 364 -4.04 -25.42 19.03
CA PHE A 364 -3.38 -24.63 17.99
C PHE A 364 -1.88 -24.56 18.27
N PHE A 365 -1.07 -24.40 17.23
CA PHE A 365 0.37 -24.14 17.32
C PHE A 365 0.83 -23.44 16.05
N ASP A 366 1.61 -22.38 16.21
CA ASP A 366 2.29 -21.72 15.10
C ASP A 366 3.65 -21.22 15.53
N ILE A 367 4.53 -20.91 14.57
CA ILE A 367 5.75 -20.15 14.80
C ILE A 367 5.49 -18.72 14.35
N MET A 368 5.74 -17.76 15.23
CA MET A 368 5.34 -16.36 15.00
C MET A 368 6.49 -15.36 15.10
N ALA A 369 7.59 -15.75 15.74
CA ALA A 369 8.79 -14.93 15.77
C ALA A 369 10.05 -15.75 15.51
N ALA A 370 11.02 -15.10 14.89
CA ALA A 370 12.33 -15.65 14.63
C ALA A 370 13.42 -14.60 14.90
N LEU A 371 14.51 -15.04 15.53
CA LEU A 371 15.64 -14.19 15.88
C LEU A 371 16.96 -14.82 15.43
N PRO A 372 17.57 -14.33 14.34
CA PRO A 372 18.88 -14.77 13.92
C PRO A 372 19.93 -14.20 14.88
N ILE A 373 20.72 -15.08 15.51
CA ILE A 373 21.82 -14.67 16.40
C ILE A 373 23.11 -14.50 15.59
N GLY A 374 23.33 -15.36 14.60
CA GLY A 374 24.46 -15.30 13.69
C GLY A 374 24.37 -16.38 12.61
N SER A 375 25.46 -16.61 11.87
CA SER A 375 25.49 -17.60 10.77
C SER A 375 25.24 -19.05 11.20
N GLU A 376 25.42 -19.35 12.50
CA GLU A 376 25.40 -20.70 13.04
C GLU A 376 24.40 -20.86 14.20
N ARG A 377 23.54 -19.87 14.45
CA ARG A 377 22.57 -19.91 15.54
C ARG A 377 21.37 -19.01 15.29
N PHE A 378 20.17 -19.51 15.57
CA PHE A 378 18.93 -18.73 15.56
C PHE A 378 17.91 -19.33 16.54
N ILE A 379 16.90 -18.54 16.88
CA ILE A 379 15.82 -18.92 17.78
C ILE A 379 14.49 -18.74 17.06
N LEU A 380 13.57 -19.69 17.24
CA LEU A 380 12.16 -19.54 16.92
C LEU A 380 11.35 -19.47 18.21
N ALA A 381 10.28 -18.69 18.21
CA ALA A 381 9.27 -18.72 19.27
C ALA A 381 7.93 -19.17 18.69
N SER A 382 7.28 -20.10 19.37
CA SER A 382 5.90 -20.44 19.05
C SER A 382 4.95 -19.31 19.44
N ALA A 383 3.79 -19.24 18.83
CA ALA A 383 2.62 -18.65 19.45
C ALA A 383 1.68 -19.75 19.92
N ASP A 384 0.87 -19.37 20.90
CA ASP A 384 -0.48 -19.89 21.08
C ASP A 384 -0.61 -21.42 21.16
N LEU A 385 -0.26 -21.98 22.34
CA LEU A 385 -0.48 -23.38 22.71
C LEU A 385 -1.71 -23.52 23.63
N TRP A 386 -2.92 -23.41 23.07
CA TRP A 386 -4.18 -23.46 23.82
C TRP A 386 -4.30 -24.74 24.68
N ASN A 387 -4.41 -24.53 26.00
CA ASN A 387 -4.46 -25.53 27.07
C ASN A 387 -3.14 -26.26 27.41
N SER A 388 -2.00 -25.89 26.80
CA SER A 388 -0.74 -26.54 27.12
C SER A 388 -0.16 -26.05 28.43
N SER A 389 0.32 -26.98 29.25
CA SER A 389 1.10 -26.66 30.45
C SER A 389 2.46 -26.03 30.13
N ASN A 390 2.95 -26.21 28.90
CA ASN A 390 4.26 -25.72 28.44
C ASN A 390 4.28 -24.24 28.02
N GLY A 391 3.12 -23.61 27.81
CA GLY A 391 3.02 -22.19 27.48
C GLY A 391 3.67 -21.81 26.14
N VAL A 392 4.60 -20.85 26.11
CA VAL A 392 5.38 -20.50 24.90
C VAL A 392 6.63 -21.38 24.82
N LEU A 393 6.90 -21.98 23.65
CA LEU A 393 8.11 -22.75 23.38
C LEU A 393 9.14 -21.91 22.60
N LEU A 394 10.40 -22.02 23.00
CA LEU A 394 11.54 -21.51 22.25
C LEU A 394 12.33 -22.66 21.66
N PHE A 395 12.56 -22.61 20.35
CA PHE A 395 13.37 -23.56 19.62
C PHE A 395 14.71 -22.92 19.31
N GLU A 396 15.74 -23.35 20.02
CA GLU A 396 17.10 -22.91 19.80
C GLU A 396 17.77 -23.84 18.79
N PHE A 397 18.23 -23.29 17.67
CA PHE A 397 19.01 -24.02 16.67
C PHE A 397 20.44 -23.53 16.70
N SER A 398 21.39 -24.46 16.74
CA SER A 398 22.82 -24.15 16.73
C SER A 398 23.60 -25.17 15.91
N ARG A 399 24.65 -24.70 15.24
CA ARG A 399 25.54 -25.56 14.47
C ARG A 399 26.67 -26.09 15.35
N THR A 400 26.94 -27.37 15.20
CA THR A 400 28.07 -28.07 15.84
C THR A 400 28.95 -28.68 14.76
N ASN A 401 30.07 -29.29 15.18
CA ASN A 401 30.94 -30.06 14.27
C ASN A 401 30.22 -31.21 13.55
N ASN A 402 29.11 -31.70 14.10
CA ASN A 402 28.33 -32.81 13.54
C ASN A 402 27.13 -32.32 12.71
N GLY A 403 27.02 -31.02 12.45
CA GLY A 403 25.89 -30.42 11.76
C GLY A 403 24.99 -29.61 12.70
N TRP A 404 23.79 -29.30 12.23
CA TRP A 404 22.80 -28.56 13.00
C TRP A 404 22.23 -29.42 14.13
N THR A 405 21.99 -28.77 15.27
CA THR A 405 21.35 -29.35 16.44
C THR A 405 20.30 -28.38 16.95
N HIS A 406 19.37 -28.88 17.75
CA HIS A 406 18.31 -28.06 18.34
C HIS A 406 18.10 -28.41 19.81
N LYS A 407 17.52 -27.45 20.54
CA LYS A 407 16.98 -27.63 21.88
C LYS A 407 15.63 -26.92 21.95
N VAL A 408 14.69 -27.53 22.67
CA VAL A 408 13.38 -26.94 22.95
C VAL A 408 13.38 -26.49 24.40
N HIS A 409 12.98 -25.25 24.62
CA HIS A 409 12.92 -24.61 25.93
C HIS A 409 11.49 -24.15 26.20
N SER A 410 11.03 -24.27 27.45
CA SER A 410 9.80 -23.65 27.93
C SER A 410 10.21 -22.63 29.00
N PRO A 411 10.56 -21.38 28.59
CA PRO A 411 11.07 -20.38 29.52
C PRO A 411 10.00 -19.86 30.48
N LEU A 412 8.72 -20.03 30.13
CA LEU A 412 7.58 -19.42 30.82
C LEU A 412 6.42 -20.43 30.93
N PRO A 413 6.57 -21.49 31.74
CA PRO A 413 5.52 -22.48 31.92
C PRO A 413 4.24 -21.83 32.48
N GLY A 414 3.08 -22.18 31.91
CA GLY A 414 1.77 -21.68 32.32
C GLY A 414 1.35 -20.32 31.72
N VAL A 415 2.18 -19.66 30.91
CA VAL A 415 1.74 -18.50 30.10
C VAL A 415 1.08 -19.03 28.84
N GLN A 416 -0.25 -18.96 28.80
CA GLN A 416 -1.08 -19.43 27.68
C GLN A 416 -1.56 -18.25 26.82
N ASP A 417 -2.04 -18.59 25.62
CA ASP A 417 -2.72 -17.70 24.68
C ASP A 417 -1.90 -16.42 24.40
N ALA A 418 -0.81 -16.60 23.64
CA ALA A 418 0.09 -15.50 23.37
C ALA A 418 0.64 -15.42 21.96
N GLU A 419 0.67 -14.20 21.43
CA GLU A 419 1.52 -13.83 20.30
C GLU A 419 2.93 -13.54 20.79
N THR A 420 3.94 -13.86 19.97
CA THR A 420 5.35 -13.68 20.33
C THR A 420 6.05 -12.69 19.41
N ARG A 421 6.97 -11.91 19.98
CA ARG A 421 7.97 -11.13 19.24
C ARG A 421 9.35 -11.36 19.86
N LEU A 422 10.37 -11.45 19.02
CA LEU A 422 11.77 -11.54 19.46
C LEU A 422 12.57 -10.36 18.92
N ILE A 423 13.36 -9.73 19.79
CA ILE A 423 14.14 -8.52 19.50
C ILE A 423 15.53 -8.67 20.15
N HIS A 424 16.59 -8.22 19.49
CA HIS A 424 17.93 -8.19 20.10
C HIS A 424 17.99 -7.15 21.23
N ALA A 425 18.58 -7.49 22.38
CA ALA A 425 18.73 -6.59 23.53
C ALA A 425 20.20 -6.25 23.87
N GLY A 426 21.16 -6.67 23.03
CA GLY A 426 22.60 -6.53 23.27
C GLY A 426 23.16 -7.60 24.22
N ASP A 427 24.49 -7.69 24.33
CA ASP A 427 25.22 -8.51 25.32
C ASP A 427 24.72 -9.95 25.54
N GLY A 428 24.39 -10.67 24.46
CA GLY A 428 23.91 -12.05 24.58
C GLY A 428 22.51 -12.15 25.18
N LYS A 429 21.70 -11.09 25.06
CA LYS A 429 20.31 -11.03 25.50
C LYS A 429 19.37 -10.71 24.35
N ALA A 430 18.11 -11.08 24.53
CA ALA A 430 17.00 -10.69 23.67
C ALA A 430 15.80 -10.26 24.51
N TYR A 431 14.88 -9.51 23.91
CA TYR A 431 13.53 -9.37 24.46
C TYR A 431 12.60 -10.38 23.81
N LEU A 432 11.82 -11.06 24.65
CA LEU A 432 10.66 -11.84 24.26
C LEU A 432 9.44 -11.03 24.69
N ASP A 433 8.72 -10.45 23.74
CA ASP A 433 7.47 -9.76 24.02
C ASP A 433 6.31 -10.74 23.77
N LEU A 434 5.39 -10.81 24.72
CA LEU A 434 4.22 -11.69 24.69
C LEU A 434 2.94 -10.87 24.79
N TYR A 435 2.00 -11.03 23.88
CA TYR A 435 0.65 -10.51 24.06
C TYR A 435 -0.20 -11.56 24.74
N SER A 436 -0.68 -11.36 25.97
CA SER A 436 -1.61 -12.31 26.57
C SER A 436 -3.06 -11.92 26.27
N TYR A 437 -3.88 -12.90 25.88
CA TYR A 437 -5.32 -12.72 25.71
C TYR A 437 -6.12 -12.92 27.01
N VAL A 438 -5.46 -13.31 28.12
CA VAL A 438 -6.12 -13.75 29.35
C VAL A 438 -5.95 -12.73 30.48
N GLU A 439 -7.06 -12.36 31.13
CA GLU A 439 -7.03 -11.51 32.33
C GLU A 439 -6.35 -12.21 33.52
N PRO A 440 -5.63 -11.49 34.40
CA PRO A 440 -5.46 -10.03 34.44
C PRO A 440 -4.26 -9.51 33.61
N LEU A 441 -3.62 -10.38 32.82
CA LEU A 441 -2.41 -10.04 32.05
C LEU A 441 -2.73 -9.62 30.61
N SER A 442 -3.98 -9.28 30.28
CA SER A 442 -4.34 -8.86 28.93
C SER A 442 -3.46 -7.68 28.47
N GLY A 443 -2.81 -7.84 27.31
CA GLY A 443 -1.88 -6.87 26.75
C GLY A 443 -0.47 -7.40 26.54
N TRP A 444 0.41 -6.54 26.01
CA TRP A 444 1.82 -6.87 25.77
C TRP A 444 2.63 -6.85 27.07
N HIS A 445 3.46 -7.87 27.28
CA HIS A 445 4.45 -7.96 28.36
C HIS A 445 5.82 -8.26 27.80
N ARG A 446 6.84 -7.64 28.38
CA ARG A 446 8.23 -7.85 28.00
C ARG A 446 8.97 -8.72 29.00
N PHE A 447 9.74 -9.65 28.45
CA PHE A 447 10.66 -10.50 29.17
C PHE A 447 12.07 -10.31 28.61
N GLU A 448 13.07 -10.25 29.49
CA GLU A 448 14.48 -10.36 29.11
C GLU A 448 14.83 -11.85 29.01
N LEU A 449 15.25 -12.29 27.83
CA LEU A 449 15.71 -13.63 27.53
C LEU A 449 17.25 -13.64 27.53
N ASP A 450 17.85 -14.40 28.44
CA ASP A 450 19.27 -14.70 28.40
C ASP A 450 19.54 -15.71 27.28
N LEU A 451 20.31 -15.34 26.26
CA LEU A 451 20.52 -16.18 25.09
C LEU A 451 21.49 -17.32 25.37
N GLU A 452 22.21 -17.41 26.50
CA GLU A 452 23.08 -18.56 26.79
C GLU A 452 22.28 -19.67 27.48
N THR A 453 21.46 -19.28 28.45
CA THR A 453 20.70 -20.18 29.33
C THR A 453 19.26 -20.40 28.87
N MET A 454 18.76 -19.54 27.97
CA MET A 454 17.36 -19.51 27.51
C MET A 454 16.36 -19.30 28.65
N THR A 455 16.79 -18.61 29.71
CA THR A 455 15.93 -18.24 30.85
C THR A 455 15.30 -16.87 30.61
N ALA A 456 14.01 -16.73 30.94
CA ALA A 456 13.28 -15.48 30.79
C ALA A 456 13.05 -14.83 32.16
N THR A 457 13.31 -13.52 32.24
CA THR A 457 13.02 -12.69 33.41
C THR A 457 11.99 -11.63 33.04
N VAL A 458 10.91 -11.52 33.83
CA VAL A 458 9.84 -10.55 33.58
C VAL A 458 10.36 -9.13 33.77
N LEU A 459 10.18 -8.26 32.78
CA LEU A 459 10.47 -6.82 32.90
C LEU A 459 9.20 -6.01 33.18
N GLY A 460 8.04 -6.43 32.67
CA GLY A 460 6.74 -5.83 32.98
C GLY A 460 5.84 -5.67 31.76
N ALA A 461 4.68 -5.03 31.97
CA ALA A 461 3.76 -4.70 30.90
C ALA A 461 4.35 -3.61 29.98
N LEU A 462 4.11 -3.74 28.69
CA LEU A 462 4.36 -2.71 27.69
C LEU A 462 3.13 -1.81 27.55
N PRO A 463 3.32 -0.52 27.23
CA PRO A 463 2.19 0.34 26.91
C PRO A 463 1.43 -0.21 25.70
N ASP A 464 0.11 -0.03 25.71
CA ASP A 464 -0.70 -0.31 24.53
C ASP A 464 -0.43 0.80 23.49
N THR A 465 0.46 0.49 22.55
CA THR A 465 0.93 1.42 21.54
C THR A 465 1.05 0.72 20.20
N ARG A 466 0.72 1.44 19.12
CA ARG A 466 0.93 1.01 17.74
C ARG A 466 2.41 0.96 17.32
N TYR A 467 3.33 1.39 18.19
CA TYR A 467 4.75 1.43 17.90
C TYR A 467 5.46 0.18 18.44
N ARG A 468 6.16 -0.54 17.56
CA ARG A 468 6.97 -1.68 17.93
C ARG A 468 8.36 -1.22 18.33
N PHE A 469 8.83 -1.65 19.50
CA PHE A 469 10.21 -1.44 19.94
C PHE A 469 11.19 -2.27 19.11
N VAL A 470 12.35 -1.69 18.80
CA VAL A 470 13.40 -2.31 17.98
C VAL A 470 14.71 -2.47 18.73
N GLY A 471 15.03 -1.55 19.64
CA GLY A 471 16.29 -1.54 20.37
C GLY A 471 16.55 -0.20 21.04
N ASN A 472 17.74 -0.04 21.59
CA ASN A 472 18.17 1.19 22.25
C ASN A 472 19.33 1.83 21.48
N LEU A 473 19.32 3.15 21.40
CA LEU A 473 20.49 3.92 21.01
C LEU A 473 21.57 3.85 22.11
N SER A 474 22.80 4.22 21.75
CA SER A 474 23.94 4.23 22.67
C SER A 474 23.77 5.19 23.87
N ASP A 475 22.89 6.18 23.75
CA ASP A 475 22.52 7.10 24.82
C ASP A 475 21.29 6.65 25.63
N GLY A 476 20.79 5.45 25.39
CA GLY A 476 19.69 4.82 26.14
C GLY A 476 18.29 5.11 25.61
N ARG A 477 18.13 5.96 24.59
CA ARG A 477 16.80 6.24 24.01
C ARG A 477 16.26 5.03 23.24
N HIS A 478 14.95 4.83 23.30
CA HIS A 478 14.28 3.70 22.66
C HIS A 478 14.04 4.00 21.18
N VAL A 479 14.37 3.05 20.31
CA VAL A 479 13.99 3.08 18.89
C VAL A 479 12.71 2.30 18.70
N LEU A 480 11.73 2.93 18.05
CA LEU A 480 10.44 2.33 17.73
C LEU A 480 10.17 2.43 16.22
N VAL A 481 9.32 1.55 15.71
CA VAL A 481 8.79 1.59 14.34
C VAL A 481 7.28 1.53 14.35
N SER A 482 6.63 2.27 13.45
CA SER A 482 5.21 2.07 13.16
C SER A 482 5.09 1.28 11.86
N HIS A 483 4.22 0.26 11.87
CA HIS A 483 3.95 -0.56 10.69
C HIS A 483 2.78 0.02 9.89
N ASP A 484 1.75 0.53 10.57
CA ASP A 484 0.57 1.13 9.93
C ASP A 484 0.90 2.46 9.22
N GLU A 485 1.75 3.28 9.83
CA GLU A 485 2.29 4.50 9.24
C GLU A 485 3.81 4.36 9.18
N PRO A 486 4.37 3.76 8.11
CA PRO A 486 5.78 3.40 8.05
C PRO A 486 6.71 4.56 8.41
N MET A 487 7.25 4.51 9.62
CA MET A 487 8.16 5.53 10.15
C MET A 487 9.02 4.94 11.25
N VAL A 488 10.19 5.56 11.43
CA VAL A 488 11.11 5.26 12.52
C VAL A 488 11.09 6.40 13.52
N LEU A 489 10.94 6.01 14.78
CA LEU A 489 10.72 6.88 15.91
C LEU A 489 11.81 6.67 16.97
N VAL A 490 12.05 7.71 17.75
CA VAL A 490 12.83 7.63 18.98
C VAL A 490 11.97 8.13 20.13
N ALA A 491 11.92 7.40 21.23
CA ALA A 491 11.29 7.85 22.47
C ALA A 491 12.34 8.24 23.52
N ASP A 492 12.10 9.38 24.17
CA ASP A 492 12.87 9.83 25.34
C ASP A 492 12.49 9.07 26.62
N GLU A 493 13.13 9.39 27.74
CA GLU A 493 12.86 8.77 29.06
C GLU A 493 11.40 8.98 29.52
N ASP A 494 10.77 10.08 29.08
CA ASP A 494 9.37 10.39 29.36
C ASP A 494 8.40 9.56 28.48
N GLY A 495 8.93 8.73 27.58
CA GLY A 495 8.19 7.83 26.71
C GLY A 495 7.52 8.52 25.53
N ARG A 496 7.83 9.79 25.26
CA ARG A 496 7.23 10.53 24.15
C ARG A 496 7.97 10.18 22.85
N PRO A 497 7.29 9.60 21.84
CA PRO A 497 7.92 9.33 20.56
C PRO A 497 8.10 10.61 19.75
N TYR A 498 9.20 10.68 19.02
CA TYR A 498 9.47 11.68 18.00
C TYR A 498 9.89 10.98 16.71
N ARG A 499 9.45 11.51 15.57
CA ARG A 499 9.83 11.00 14.27
C ARG A 499 11.28 11.36 13.96
N ILE A 500 12.04 10.41 13.44
CA ILE A 500 13.41 10.66 12.97
C ILE A 500 13.59 10.36 11.49
N ALA A 501 12.79 9.46 10.93
CA ALA A 501 12.75 9.17 9.50
C ALA A 501 11.41 8.54 9.11
N GLY A 502 11.07 8.60 7.82
CA GLY A 502 9.81 8.10 7.31
C GLY A 502 8.73 9.16 7.39
N ASN A 503 8.02 9.39 6.30
CA ASN A 503 6.98 10.42 6.30
C ASN A 503 5.64 9.91 6.89
N GLY A 504 5.47 8.60 7.09
CA GLY A 504 4.24 8.00 7.61
C GLY A 504 3.18 7.71 6.54
N LEU A 505 3.55 7.78 5.27
CA LEU A 505 2.75 7.33 4.13
C LEU A 505 3.36 6.05 3.56
N GLN A 506 2.52 5.11 3.13
CA GLN A 506 2.94 3.85 2.51
C GLN A 506 3.19 4.03 1.01
N GLY A 507 4.38 3.75 0.51
CA GLY A 507 4.66 3.78 -0.94
C GLY A 507 6.12 4.03 -1.30
N PHE A 508 6.39 4.11 -2.59
CA PHE A 508 7.67 4.39 -3.19
C PHE A 508 7.65 5.80 -3.78
N LYS A 509 8.24 6.76 -3.07
CA LYS A 509 9.12 7.78 -3.67
C LYS A 509 9.83 8.64 -2.64
N ASP A 510 11.03 9.05 -3.03
CA ASP A 510 11.90 9.90 -2.24
C ASP A 510 11.30 11.30 -2.20
N SER A 511 10.84 11.73 -1.03
CA SER A 511 10.66 13.16 -0.81
C SER A 511 12.02 13.85 -0.99
N ASP A 512 12.02 15.09 -1.49
CA ASP A 512 13.26 15.88 -1.62
C ASP A 512 14.03 15.98 -0.28
N ASP A 513 13.35 15.78 0.85
CA ASP A 513 13.97 15.51 2.14
C ASP A 513 14.19 14.00 2.31
N PRO A 514 15.44 13.50 2.32
CA PRO A 514 15.71 12.08 2.53
C PRO A 514 15.25 11.57 3.90
N LEU A 515 14.98 12.46 4.88
CA LEU A 515 14.41 12.07 6.17
C LEU A 515 12.90 11.83 6.10
N ASP A 516 12.22 12.46 5.15
CA ASP A 516 10.80 12.23 4.84
C ASP A 516 10.65 11.26 3.66
N ALA A 517 11.68 10.42 3.42
CA ALA A 517 11.57 9.29 2.50
C ALA A 517 10.37 8.42 2.87
N GLU A 518 9.67 7.91 1.86
CA GLU A 518 8.58 6.98 2.06
C GLU A 518 9.13 5.59 2.34
N PHE A 519 8.54 4.96 3.34
CA PHE A 519 8.69 3.54 3.59
C PHE A 519 7.37 2.90 3.23
N ALA A 520 7.40 1.77 2.55
CA ALA A 520 6.18 1.07 2.17
C ALA A 520 5.74 0.12 3.30
N THR A 521 6.64 -0.77 3.73
CA THR A 521 6.39 -1.64 4.89
C THR A 521 7.70 -1.99 5.58
N ILE A 522 7.85 -1.63 6.86
CA ILE A 522 9.04 -1.98 7.66
C ILE A 522 8.87 -3.38 8.27
N ASP A 523 9.43 -4.39 7.62
CA ASP A 523 9.30 -5.80 8.02
C ASP A 523 10.32 -6.23 9.09
N ALA A 524 11.53 -5.68 9.00
CA ALA A 524 12.59 -5.93 9.98
C ALA A 524 13.39 -4.67 10.24
N SER A 525 13.95 -4.59 11.43
CA SER A 525 14.81 -3.47 11.82
C SER A 525 15.80 -3.87 12.89
N VAL A 526 16.95 -3.20 12.92
CA VAL A 526 17.96 -3.37 13.96
C VAL A 526 18.67 -2.05 14.22
N VAL A 527 18.93 -1.79 15.51
CA VAL A 527 19.75 -0.65 15.93
C VAL A 527 21.21 -1.05 15.91
N LEU A 528 22.02 -0.31 15.16
CA LEU A 528 23.47 -0.38 15.14
C LEU A 528 24.04 0.88 15.83
N GLU A 529 25.33 0.88 16.12
CA GLU A 529 25.97 1.94 16.93
C GLU A 529 25.71 3.37 16.41
N ASP A 530 25.77 3.57 15.08
CA ASP A 530 25.68 4.88 14.42
C ASP A 530 24.49 5.00 13.44
N ARG A 531 23.66 3.97 13.35
CA ARG A 531 22.55 3.91 12.38
C ARG A 531 21.47 2.92 12.76
N ILE A 532 20.29 3.09 12.19
CA ILE A 532 19.20 2.13 12.28
C ILE A 532 19.02 1.52 10.89
N ARG A 533 19.14 0.20 10.79
CA ARG A 533 18.94 -0.52 9.54
C ARG A 533 17.52 -1.06 9.48
N ILE A 534 16.85 -0.85 8.36
CA ILE A 534 15.50 -1.35 8.10
C ILE A 534 15.46 -2.22 6.84
N LEU A 535 14.55 -3.18 6.84
CA LEU A 535 14.12 -3.94 5.69
C LEU A 535 12.74 -3.41 5.29
N ASP A 536 12.68 -2.80 4.12
CA ASP A 536 11.50 -2.11 3.58
C ASP A 536 11.00 -2.88 2.35
N TYR A 537 9.73 -3.29 2.35
CA TYR A 537 9.13 -4.02 1.24
C TYR A 537 8.54 -3.06 0.20
N ASP A 538 8.97 -3.19 -1.05
CA ASP A 538 8.38 -2.51 -2.20
C ASP A 538 7.25 -3.37 -2.80
N PRO A 539 5.97 -2.96 -2.69
CA PRO A 539 4.84 -3.72 -3.20
C PRO A 539 4.78 -3.72 -4.74
N LYS A 540 5.31 -2.70 -5.44
CA LYS A 540 5.30 -2.62 -6.90
C LYS A 540 6.40 -3.48 -7.52
N ALA A 541 7.61 -3.41 -6.96
CA ALA A 541 8.70 -4.25 -7.41
C ALA A 541 8.58 -5.70 -6.90
N THR A 542 7.71 -5.96 -5.91
CA THR A 542 7.62 -7.22 -5.17
C THR A 542 8.98 -7.64 -4.60
N GLN A 543 9.72 -6.65 -4.11
CA GLN A 543 11.12 -6.78 -3.70
C GLN A 543 11.36 -6.06 -2.40
N TYR A 544 12.35 -6.55 -1.65
CA TYR A 544 12.76 -5.89 -0.43
C TYR A 544 13.96 -4.99 -0.70
N SER A 545 14.07 -3.89 0.04
CA SER A 545 15.24 -3.03 0.07
C SER A 545 15.78 -2.91 1.49
N ILE A 546 17.09 -2.78 1.61
CA ILE A 546 17.74 -2.47 2.89
C ILE A 546 18.08 -0.98 2.86
N ARG A 547 17.66 -0.26 3.90
CA ARG A 547 17.97 1.16 4.08
C ARG A 547 18.62 1.40 5.44
N ASP A 548 19.57 2.32 5.50
CA ASP A 548 20.24 2.75 6.72
C ASP A 548 19.83 4.20 7.06
N ILE A 549 19.18 4.40 8.20
CA ILE A 549 18.93 5.72 8.77
C ILE A 549 20.18 6.10 9.57
N LEU A 550 20.96 7.02 9.02
CA LEU A 550 22.21 7.48 9.63
C LEU A 550 21.92 8.50 10.73
N LEU A 551 22.47 8.28 11.92
CA LEU A 551 22.30 9.17 13.06
C LEU A 551 23.37 10.28 13.08
N LYS A 552 23.10 11.37 13.80
CA LYS A 552 23.99 12.53 13.97
C LYS A 552 25.01 12.38 15.09
#